data_AF-A0A814FYG2-F1
#
_entry.id   AF-A0A814FYG2-F1
#
_cell.length_a   1.000
_cell.length_b   1.000
_cell.length_c   1.000
_cell.angle_alpha   90.00
_cell.angle_beta   90.00
_cell.angle_gamma   90.00
#
_symmetry.space_group_name_H-M   'P 1'
#
loop_
_entity.id
_entity.type
_entity.pdbx_description
1 polymer ?
#
loop_
_entity_poly.entity_id
_entity_poly.type
_entity_poly.pdbx_seq_one_letter_code
_entity_poly.pdbx_strand_id
1 'polypeptide(L)' 'MQHFWTVLSTKFTADQKKLFLKFVWVRSTLPSRHEDFTSKFVVNPFTINNSPVDGALPRAHTCSFTLDLPD' A
#
# COMPACT_ATOMS: atom_id res chain seq x y z
N MET A 1 7.52 9.47 -3.09
CA MET A 1 7.60 8.41 -2.05
C MET A 1 7.61 8.90 -0.59
N GLN A 2 8.25 10.01 -0.22
CA GLN A 2 8.30 10.45 1.19
C GLN A 2 6.89 10.77 1.76
N HIS A 3 6.02 11.40 0.97
CA HIS A 3 4.65 11.74 1.37
C HIS A 3 3.82 10.53 1.81
N PHE A 4 3.92 9.41 1.07
CA PHE A 4 3.19 8.16 1.40
C PHE A 4 3.50 7.68 2.82
N TRP A 5 4.79 7.55 3.16
CA TRP A 5 5.22 7.09 4.48
C TRP A 5 4.87 8.07 5.59
N THR A 6 4.96 9.37 5.31
CA THR A 6 4.54 10.42 6.26
C THR A 6 3.05 10.31 6.58
N VAL A 7 2.19 10.16 5.57
CA VAL A 7 0.74 10.02 5.77
C VAL A 7 0.43 8.73 6.53
N LEU A 8 1.01 7.60 6.11
CA LEU A 8 0.77 6.30 6.74
C LEU A 8 1.24 6.26 8.21
N SER A 9 2.35 6.93 8.55
CA SER A 9 2.88 6.96 9.92
C SER A 9 2.16 7.97 10.82
N THR A 10 1.93 9.19 10.33
CA THR A 10 1.49 10.33 11.15
C THR A 10 -0.02 10.61 11.09
N LYS A 11 -0.70 10.27 9.98
CA LYS A 11 -2.11 10.62 9.78
C LYS A 11 -3.06 9.45 10.02
N PHE A 12 -2.59 8.21 9.81
CA PHE A 12 -3.46 7.03 9.96
C PHE A 12 -3.55 6.60 11.43
N THR A 13 -4.77 6.43 11.91
CA THR A 13 -5.04 5.76 13.20
C THR A 13 -4.72 4.27 13.13
N ALA A 14 -4.68 3.59 14.28
CA ALA A 14 -4.45 2.15 14.32
C ALA A 14 -5.49 1.36 13.50
N ASP A 15 -6.75 1.79 13.50
CA ASP A 15 -7.80 1.12 12.73
C ASP A 15 -7.70 1.41 11.23
N GLN A 16 -7.31 2.63 10.85
CA GLN A 16 -7.02 2.96 9.45
C GLN A 16 -5.80 2.18 8.92
N LYS A 17 -4.79 1.91 9.77
CA LYS A 17 -3.67 1.03 9.41
C LYS A 17 -4.11 -0.41 9.17
N LYS A 18 -5.06 -0.94 9.96
CA LYS A 18 -5.66 -2.27 9.72
C LYS A 18 -6.46 -2.29 8.41
N LEU A 19 -7.22 -1.24 8.12
CA LEU A 19 -7.96 -1.10 6.86
C LEU A 19 -7.01 -1.02 5.66
N PHE A 20 -5.91 -0.28 5.79
CA PHE A 20 -4.85 -0.25 4.80
C PHE A 20 -4.26 -1.64 4.55
N LEU A 21 -3.93 -2.40 5.60
CA LEU A 21 -3.43 -3.78 5.45
C LEU A 21 -4.45 -4.68 4.74
N LYS A 22 -5.75 -4.56 5.06
CA LYS A 22 -6.81 -5.28 4.33
C LYS A 22 -6.86 -4.88 2.86
N PHE A 23 -6.65 -3.60 2.55
CA PHE A 23 -6.64 -3.09 1.19
C PHE A 23 -5.47 -3.64 0.38
N VAL A 24 -4.24 -3.65 0.92
CA VAL A 24 -3.04 -4.09 0.17
C VAL A 24 -2.74 -5.58 0.25
N TRP A 25 -3.29 -6.28 1.24
CA TRP A 25 -2.89 -7.67 1.54
C TRP A 25 -4.05 -8.57 1.97
N VAL A 26 -5.29 -8.08 1.98
CA VAL A 26 -6.51 -8.79 2.43
C VAL A 26 -6.54 -9.15 3.93
N ARG A 27 -5.38 -9.22 4.59
CA ARG A 27 -5.27 -9.48 6.03
C ARG A 27 -5.31 -8.18 6.82
N SER A 28 -5.91 -8.24 8.02
CA SER A 28 -5.96 -7.11 8.95
C SER A 28 -4.79 -7.01 9.92
N THR A 29 -3.90 -8.01 9.92
CA THR A 29 -2.80 -8.16 10.89
C THR A 29 -1.53 -8.53 10.17
N LEU A 30 -0.41 -7.97 10.63
CA LEU A 30 0.91 -8.41 10.21
C LEU A 30 1.21 -9.78 10.85
N PRO A 31 1.93 -10.67 10.14
CA PRO A 31 2.48 -11.86 10.73
C PRO A 31 3.41 -11.49 11.88
N SER A 32 3.40 -12.32 12.91
CA SER A 32 4.19 -12.08 14.12
C SER A 32 5.69 -12.31 13.89
N ARG A 33 6.06 -13.07 12.86
CA ARG A 33 7.47 -13.34 12.53
C ARG A 33 7.80 -12.94 11.11
N HIS A 34 9.07 -12.61 10.88
CA HIS A 34 9.55 -12.21 9.57
C HIS A 34 9.49 -13.36 8.54
N GLU A 35 9.68 -14.61 8.99
CA GLU A 35 9.60 -15.83 8.19
C GLU A 35 8.19 -16.10 7.62
N ASP A 36 7.15 -15.59 8.27
CA ASP A 36 5.76 -15.79 7.86
C ASP A 36 5.34 -14.84 6.72
N PHE A 37 6.20 -13.91 6.32
CA PHE A 37 5.93 -13.04 5.18
C PHE A 37 6.17 -13.80 3.87
N THR A 38 5.08 -14.19 3.21
CA THR A 38 5.13 -14.83 1.88
C THR A 38 5.61 -13.91 0.77
N SER A 39 5.52 -12.59 0.97
CA SER A 39 5.90 -11.58 -0.03
C SER A 39 6.30 -10.27 0.65
N LYS A 40 7.20 -9.51 0.02
CA LYS A 40 7.58 -8.17 0.49
C LYS A 40 6.56 -7.14 0.02
N PHE A 41 6.31 -6.12 0.84
CA PHE A 41 5.49 -4.99 0.41
C PHE A 41 6.24 -4.16 -0.64
N VAL A 42 5.64 -3.99 -1.81
CA VAL A 42 6.22 -3.22 -2.93
C VAL A 42 5.29 -2.06 -3.28
N VAL A 43 5.86 -0.88 -3.49
CA VAL A 43 5.12 0.30 -3.95
C VAL A 43 5.67 0.70 -5.32
N ASN A 44 4.83 0.65 -6.35
CA ASN A 44 5.19 1.04 -7.72
C ASN A 44 4.58 2.39 -8.07
N PRO A 45 5.23 3.18 -8.94
CA PRO A 45 4.59 4.32 -9.58
C PRO A 45 3.49 3.84 -10.54
N PHE A 46 2.35 4.53 -10.55
CA PHE A 46 1.25 4.26 -11.47
C PHE A 46 1.15 5.40 -12.50
N THR A 47 1.49 5.11 -13.74
CA THR A 47 1.29 6.04 -14.87
C THR A 47 0.44 5.38 -15.94
N ILE A 48 -0.48 6.14 -16.54
CA ILE A 48 -1.22 5.71 -17.75
C ILE A 48 -0.72 6.59 -18.88
N ASN A 49 -0.20 5.98 -19.96
CA ASN A 49 0.31 6.68 -21.13
C ASN A 49 1.35 7.80 -20.82
N ASN A 50 2.25 7.56 -19.86
CA ASN A 50 3.27 8.51 -19.41
C ASN A 50 2.75 9.88 -18.94
N SER A 51 1.45 10.00 -18.64
CA SER A 51 0.85 11.20 -18.06
C SER A 51 0.46 10.94 -16.60
N PRO A 52 0.68 11.90 -15.69
CA PRO A 52 0.13 11.83 -14.35
C PRO A 52 -1.39 11.68 -14.46
N VAL A 53 -1.92 10.63 -13.85
CA VAL A 53 -3.37 10.44 -13.79
C VAL A 53 -3.85 11.14 -12.54
N ASP A 54 -3.80 12.47 -12.58
CA ASP A 54 -4.34 13.30 -11.51
C ASP A 54 -5.82 12.91 -11.30
N GLY A 55 -6.14 12.40 -10.12
CA GLY A 55 -7.47 11.89 -9.77
C GLY A 55 -7.65 10.37 -9.85
N ALA A 56 -6.64 9.59 -10.26
CA ALA A 56 -6.66 8.15 -10.08
C ALA A 56 -6.55 7.78 -8.59
N LEU A 57 -7.25 6.72 -8.20
CA LEU A 57 -7.09 6.13 -6.88
C LEU A 57 -5.93 5.12 -6.89
N PRO A 58 -5.24 4.93 -5.76
CA PRO A 58 -4.23 3.88 -5.62
C PRO A 58 -4.82 2.50 -5.91
N ARG A 59 -4.04 1.61 -6.54
CA ARG A 59 -4.48 0.25 -6.87
C ARG A 59 -3.65 -0.77 -6.10
N ALA A 60 -4.32 -1.68 -5.40
CA ALA A 60 -3.66 -2.78 -4.69
C ALA A 60 -3.73 -4.10 -5.47
N HIS A 61 -2.63 -4.84 -5.45
CA HIS A 61 -2.54 -6.24 -5.87
C HIS A 61 -2.33 -7.10 -4.64
N THR A 62 -3.44 -7.63 -4.13
CA THR A 62 -3.49 -8.27 -2.83
C THR A 62 -2.76 -9.61 -2.76
N CYS A 63 -2.68 -10.33 -3.88
CA CYS A 63 -1.96 -11.60 -3.97
C CYS A 63 -0.43 -11.41 -3.87
N SER A 64 0.10 -10.30 -4.38
CA SER A 64 1.54 -10.01 -4.42
C SER A 64 2.00 -8.98 -3.38
N PHE A 65 1.07 -8.50 -2.55
CA PHE A 65 1.32 -7.45 -1.55
C PHE A 65 1.94 -6.19 -2.19
N THR A 66 1.35 -5.73 -3.30
CA THR A 66 1.86 -4.61 -4.09
C THR A 66 0.84 -3.47 -4.12
N LEU A 67 1.33 -2.23 -4.07
CA LEU A 67 0.53 -1.01 -4.20
C LEU A 67 1.06 -0.18 -5.37
N ASP A 68 0.22 0.08 -6.35
CA ASP A 68 0.52 1.04 -7.40
C ASP A 68 -0.06 2.39 -6.97
N LEU A 69 0.82 3.37 -6.80
CA LEU A 69 0.48 4.72 -6.33
C LEU A 69 0.67 5.71 -7.50
N PRO A 70 -0.36 6.48 -7.89
CA PRO A 70 -0.19 7.58 -8.83
C PRO A 70 0.71 8.68 -8.21
N ASP A 71 1.39 9.44 -9.07
CA ASP A 71 2.27 10.55 -8.67
C ASP A 71 1.52 11.67 -7.93
#